data_AF-A0A0N0JCF7-F1
#
_entry.id   AF-A0A0N0JCF7-F1
#
_cell.length_a   1.000
_cell.length_b   1.000
_cell.length_c   1.000
_cell.angle_alpha   90.00
_cell.angle_beta   90.00
_cell.angle_gamma   90.00
#
_symmetry.space_group_name_H-M   'P 1'
#
loop_
_entity.id
_entity.type
_entity.pdbx_description
1 polymer ?
#
loop_
_entity_poly.entity_id
_entity_poly.type
_entity_poly.pdbx_seq_one_letter_code
_entity_poly.pdbx_strand_id
1 'polypeptide(L)'
;MLSTRLVRKGNHILLVLIAEKLKEEFTDVAFIADGLGCDLNLMNNKGRNDLAEHSTIVKLSVPNPSVALNLWAQFPASENPQALNTILLADLANQAIGRNQGFRFAGKPCVVLIDPMYARRLVHSDLLRYVPTPWSFHNPPQQTLTLHGPMTAMERRLSELLTNARNFGMSAKGGMPIGFNLPEKQRTMYIDWLNRNNVVYKHLL
;
A
#
# COMPACT_ATOMS: atom_id res chain seq x y z
N MET A 1 6.90 -5.99 -4.47
CA MET A 1 6.58 -5.31 -3.19
C MET A 1 7.40 -4.03 -3.08
N LEU A 2 6.76 -2.93 -2.66
CA LEU A 2 7.38 -1.62 -2.46
C LEU A 2 7.25 -1.19 -0.99
N SER A 3 8.36 -0.78 -0.39
CA SER A 3 8.40 -0.30 0.99
C SER A 3 8.24 1.22 1.03
N THR A 4 7.30 1.73 1.82
CA THR A 4 7.08 3.17 1.97
C THR A 4 6.54 3.53 3.35
N ARG A 5 7.01 4.63 3.94
CA ARG A 5 6.47 5.15 5.21
C ARG A 5 5.09 5.80 5.04
N LEU A 6 4.60 5.93 3.81
CA LEU A 6 3.27 6.45 3.52
C LEU A 6 2.16 5.53 4.02
N VAL A 7 2.41 4.23 4.23
CA VAL A 7 1.38 3.32 4.77
C VAL A 7 1.03 3.61 6.24
N ARG A 8 1.81 4.45 6.93
CA ARG A 8 1.55 4.88 8.31
C ARG A 8 0.38 5.86 8.37
N LYS A 9 -0.42 5.79 9.44
CA LYS A 9 -1.61 6.63 9.69
C LYS A 9 -1.38 8.14 9.44
N GLY A 10 -0.18 8.64 9.75
CA GLY A 10 0.14 10.06 9.55
C GLY A 10 0.19 10.53 8.09
N ASN A 11 0.40 9.63 7.12
CA ASN A 11 0.62 9.99 5.71
C ASN A 11 -0.26 9.21 4.72
N HIS A 12 -1.02 8.23 5.19
CA HIS A 12 -1.70 7.26 4.35
C HIS A 12 -2.76 7.84 3.39
N ILE A 13 -3.25 9.05 3.64
CA ILE A 13 -4.17 9.72 2.74
C ILE A 13 -3.48 10.12 1.42
N LEU A 14 -2.16 10.36 1.45
CA LEU A 14 -1.39 10.61 0.23
C LEU A 14 -1.40 9.40 -0.72
N LEU A 15 -1.57 8.18 -0.19
CA LEU A 15 -1.71 7.00 -1.03
C LEU A 15 -3.03 6.97 -1.80
N VAL A 16 -4.09 7.58 -1.27
CA VAL A 16 -5.35 7.75 -2.01
C VAL A 16 -5.13 8.69 -3.20
N LEU A 17 -4.47 9.82 -2.98
CA LEU A 17 -4.14 10.76 -4.06
C LEU A 17 -3.28 10.11 -5.14
N ILE A 18 -2.28 9.32 -4.74
CA ILE A 18 -1.44 8.56 -5.68
C ILE A 18 -2.28 7.53 -6.44
N ALA A 19 -3.18 6.83 -5.78
CA ALA A 19 -4.05 5.85 -6.42
C ALA A 19 -4.99 6.52 -7.44
N GLU A 20 -5.63 7.63 -7.09
CA GLU A 20 -6.48 8.38 -8.03
C GLU A 20 -5.68 8.92 -9.21
N LYS A 21 -4.46 9.45 -8.97
CA LYS A 21 -3.56 9.85 -10.05
C LYS A 21 -3.22 8.71 -11.00
N LEU A 22 -2.97 7.51 -10.46
CA LEU A 22 -2.70 6.33 -11.27
C LEU A 22 -3.93 5.84 -12.03
N LYS A 23 -5.14 5.99 -11.49
CA LYS A 23 -6.39 5.68 -12.20
C LYS A 23 -6.66 6.65 -13.36
N GLU A 24 -6.21 7.90 -13.25
CA GLU A 24 -6.26 8.87 -14.37
C GLU A 24 -5.27 8.50 -15.48
N GLU A 25 -4.10 7.96 -15.12
CA GLU A 25 -2.99 7.69 -16.04
C GLU A 25 -3.01 6.27 -16.66
N PHE A 26 -3.63 5.31 -15.98
CA PHE A 26 -3.67 3.91 -16.38
C PHE A 26 -5.08 3.32 -16.27
N THR A 27 -5.47 2.54 -17.27
CA THR A 27 -6.72 1.79 -17.24
C THR A 27 -6.67 0.67 -16.19
N ASP A 28 -7.81 0.37 -15.56
CA ASP A 28 -8.01 -0.80 -14.72
C ASP A 28 -7.13 -0.86 -13.45
N VAL A 29 -6.92 0.27 -12.77
CA VAL A 29 -6.21 0.29 -11.48
C VAL A 29 -7.18 0.19 -10.30
N ALA A 30 -7.01 -0.84 -9.48
CA ALA A 30 -7.76 -1.03 -8.24
C ALA A 30 -6.88 -0.73 -7.02
N PHE A 31 -7.41 0.05 -6.07
CA PHE A 31 -6.71 0.38 -4.83
C PHE A 31 -7.41 -0.28 -3.65
N ILE A 32 -6.68 -1.13 -2.93
CA ILE A 32 -7.18 -1.91 -1.80
C ILE A 32 -6.52 -1.39 -0.52
N ALA A 33 -7.33 -0.80 0.36
CA ALA A 33 -6.81 -0.18 1.57
C ALA A 33 -7.80 -0.13 2.74
N ASP A 34 -7.32 -0.50 3.92
CA ASP A 34 -8.11 -0.36 5.15
C ASP A 34 -8.02 1.06 5.73
N GLY A 35 -9.14 1.48 6.35
CA GLY A 35 -9.22 2.69 7.17
C GLY A 35 -9.10 4.02 6.42
N LEU A 36 -9.16 3.99 5.08
CA LEU A 36 -9.09 5.17 4.21
C LEU A 36 -10.43 5.51 3.56
N GLY A 37 -11.52 4.80 3.88
CA GLY A 37 -12.81 4.99 3.22
C GLY A 37 -12.76 4.64 1.72
N CYS A 38 -11.91 3.69 1.33
CA CYS A 38 -11.87 3.14 -0.01
C CYS A 38 -12.98 2.09 -0.17
N ASP A 39 -13.52 1.97 -1.39
CA ASP A 39 -14.54 0.96 -1.72
C ASP A 39 -14.03 -0.46 -1.53
N LEU A 40 -12.73 -0.68 -1.77
CA LEU A 40 -12.04 -1.95 -1.55
C LEU A 40 -11.11 -1.86 -0.34
N ASN A 41 -11.24 -2.84 0.54
CA ASN A 41 -10.44 -3.04 1.73
C ASN A 41 -10.12 -4.54 1.91
N LEU A 42 -9.29 -4.91 2.88
CA LEU A 42 -8.80 -6.28 3.04
C LEU A 42 -9.90 -7.26 3.50
N MET A 43 -11.04 -6.74 3.97
CA MET A 43 -12.19 -7.53 4.41
C MET A 43 -13.24 -7.72 3.32
N ASN A 44 -13.59 -6.67 2.58
CA ASN A 44 -14.68 -6.69 1.60
C ASN A 44 -14.25 -7.06 0.18
N ASN A 45 -12.95 -7.20 -0.08
CA ASN A 45 -12.46 -7.75 -1.34
C ASN A 45 -12.55 -9.30 -1.40
N LYS A 46 -13.08 -9.96 -0.36
CA LYS A 46 -13.29 -11.42 -0.30
C LYS A 46 -14.30 -11.87 -1.36
N GLY A 47 -13.91 -12.85 -2.18
CA GLY A 47 -14.79 -13.49 -3.17
C GLY A 47 -15.03 -12.68 -4.46
N ARG A 48 -14.31 -11.56 -4.63
CA ARG A 48 -14.36 -10.73 -5.83
C ARG A 48 -13.45 -11.29 -6.92
N ASN A 49 -14.04 -11.72 -8.03
CA ASN A 49 -13.32 -12.23 -9.20
C ASN A 49 -13.00 -11.14 -10.23
N ASP A 50 -13.65 -9.98 -10.15
CA ASP A 50 -13.42 -8.80 -10.98
C ASP A 50 -11.99 -8.27 -10.85
N LEU A 51 -11.36 -8.45 -9.68
CA LEU A 51 -10.00 -7.98 -9.41
C LEU A 51 -8.92 -8.64 -10.29
N ALA A 52 -9.16 -9.83 -10.84
CA ALA A 52 -8.19 -10.50 -11.70
C ALA A 52 -7.86 -9.73 -12.99
N GLU A 53 -8.79 -8.88 -13.45
CA GLU A 53 -8.64 -8.06 -14.67
C GLU A 53 -8.00 -6.68 -14.37
N HIS A 54 -7.74 -6.39 -13.10
CA HIS A 54 -7.23 -5.10 -12.64
C HIS A 54 -5.77 -5.17 -12.18
N SER A 55 -5.02 -4.12 -12.49
CA SER A 55 -3.76 -3.85 -11.79
C SER A 55 -4.08 -3.42 -10.36
N THR A 56 -3.63 -4.14 -9.34
CA THR A 56 -3.94 -3.76 -7.95
C THR A 56 -2.76 -3.11 -7.25
N ILE A 57 -3.11 -2.14 -6.40
CA ILE A 57 -2.22 -1.53 -5.43
C ILE A 57 -2.82 -1.86 -4.06
N VAL A 58 -2.11 -2.67 -3.28
CA VAL A 58 -2.54 -3.14 -1.97
C VAL A 58 -1.76 -2.39 -0.90
N LYS A 59 -2.44 -1.62 -0.06
CA LYS A 59 -1.84 -0.96 1.09
C LYS A 59 -1.96 -1.84 2.33
N LEU A 60 -0.83 -2.32 2.84
CA LEU A 60 -0.75 -2.94 4.17
C LEU A 60 -0.47 -1.87 5.23
N SER A 61 -1.47 -1.57 6.05
CA SER A 61 -1.31 -0.65 7.17
C SER A 61 -0.44 -1.29 8.26
N VAL A 62 0.38 -0.48 8.93
CA VAL A 62 1.03 -0.92 10.17
C VAL A 62 -0.06 -1.39 11.14
N PRO A 63 0.07 -2.60 11.74
CA PRO A 63 -0.92 -3.10 12.68
C PRO A 63 -1.22 -2.11 13.79
N ASN A 64 -2.51 -1.87 14.04
CA ASN A 64 -2.93 -1.05 15.18
C ASN A 64 -2.58 -1.81 16.48
N PRO A 65 -1.98 -1.15 17.50
CA PRO A 65 -1.68 -1.78 18.78
C PRO A 65 -2.84 -2.60 19.36
N SER A 66 -4.09 -2.11 19.29
CA SER A 66 -5.25 -2.83 19.80
C SER A 66 -5.53 -4.15 19.05
N VAL A 67 -5.30 -4.19 17.74
CA VAL A 67 -5.43 -5.42 16.94
C VAL A 67 -4.26 -6.35 17.21
N ALA A 68 -3.05 -5.80 17.32
CA ALA A 68 -1.85 -6.55 17.60
C ALA A 68 -1.92 -7.22 18.98
N LEU A 69 -2.41 -6.53 20.01
CA LEU A 69 -2.56 -7.06 21.37
C LEU A 69 -3.45 -8.31 21.44
N ASN A 70 -4.56 -8.33 20.69
CA ASN A 70 -5.44 -9.50 20.64
C ASN A 70 -4.73 -10.72 20.03
N LEU A 71 -3.89 -10.51 19.02
CA LEU A 71 -3.07 -11.56 18.45
C LEU A 71 -1.96 -11.97 19.42
N TRP A 72 -1.26 -11.00 20.03
CA TRP A 72 -0.15 -11.25 20.95
C TRP A 72 -0.58 -12.06 22.18
N ALA A 73 -1.81 -11.87 22.65
CA ALA A 73 -2.39 -12.66 23.74
C ALA A 73 -2.47 -14.17 23.44
N GLN A 74 -2.39 -14.58 22.17
CA GLN A 74 -2.38 -15.98 21.74
C GLN A 74 -0.98 -16.60 21.72
N PHE A 75 0.07 -15.79 21.96
CA PHE A 75 1.46 -16.22 21.93
C PHE A 75 2.13 -16.00 23.30
N PRO A 76 3.22 -16.72 23.62
CA PRO A 76 4.00 -16.47 24.83
C PRO A 76 4.51 -15.02 24.88
N ALA A 77 4.53 -14.40 26.07
CA ALA A 77 5.00 -13.02 26.24
C ALA A 77 6.47 -12.78 25.85
N SER A 78 7.27 -13.86 25.75
CA SER A 78 8.65 -13.83 25.27
C SER A 78 8.77 -13.61 23.75
N GLU A 79 7.67 -13.75 23.01
CA GLU A 79 7.68 -13.58 21.56
C GLU A 79 7.92 -12.13 21.15
N ASN A 80 8.71 -11.96 20.09
CA ASN A 80 9.03 -10.63 19.59
C ASN A 80 7.79 -9.98 18.95
N PRO A 81 7.28 -8.84 19.46
CA PRO A 81 6.08 -8.20 18.91
C PRO A 81 6.18 -7.85 17.42
N GLN A 82 7.40 -7.57 16.95
CA GLN A 82 7.66 -7.29 15.52
C GLN A 82 7.56 -8.57 14.67
N ALA A 83 7.90 -9.74 15.21
CA ALA A 83 7.71 -11.02 14.53
C ALA A 83 6.22 -11.36 14.41
N LEU A 84 5.45 -11.20 15.50
CA LEU A 84 4.00 -11.39 15.49
C LEU A 84 3.29 -10.44 14.53
N ASN A 85 3.70 -9.17 14.49
CA ASN A 85 3.20 -8.22 13.50
C ASN A 85 3.57 -8.60 12.06
N THR A 86 4.72 -9.25 11.85
CA THR A 86 5.13 -9.75 10.53
C THR A 86 4.22 -10.91 10.10
N ILE A 87 3.84 -11.81 11.02
CA ILE A 87 2.87 -12.88 10.75
C ILE A 87 1.52 -12.31 10.33
N LEU A 88 1.00 -11.31 11.07
CA LEU A 88 -0.25 -10.65 10.72
C LEU A 88 -0.18 -10.00 9.33
N LEU A 89 0.91 -9.28 9.05
CA LEU A 89 1.11 -8.65 7.74
C LEU A 89 1.25 -9.67 6.61
N ALA A 90 1.85 -10.83 6.88
CA ALA A 90 1.96 -11.92 5.92
C ALA A 90 0.60 -12.52 5.57
N ASP A 91 -0.24 -12.76 6.57
CA ASP A 91 -1.60 -13.24 6.35
C ASP A 91 -2.40 -12.24 5.50
N LEU A 92 -2.37 -10.95 5.87
CA LEU A 92 -3.02 -9.89 5.09
C LEU A 92 -2.48 -9.79 3.65
N ALA A 93 -1.17 -9.89 3.47
CA ALA A 93 -0.54 -9.89 2.15
C ALA A 93 -0.98 -11.09 1.31
N ASN A 94 -0.95 -12.30 1.87
CA ASN A 94 -1.39 -13.53 1.21
C ASN A 94 -2.87 -13.45 0.82
N GLN A 95 -3.72 -12.92 1.70
CA GLN A 95 -5.13 -12.71 1.41
C GLN A 95 -5.33 -11.73 0.27
N ALA A 96 -4.59 -10.62 0.24
CA ALA A 96 -4.71 -9.62 -0.81
C ALA A 96 -4.15 -10.11 -2.16
N ILE A 97 -2.95 -10.70 -2.16
CA ILE A 97 -2.30 -11.23 -3.37
C ILE A 97 -3.12 -12.41 -3.92
N GLY A 98 -3.52 -13.35 -3.07
CA GLY A 98 -4.30 -14.50 -3.49
C GLY A 98 -5.66 -14.15 -4.09
N ARG A 99 -6.21 -12.97 -3.75
CA ARG A 99 -7.45 -12.45 -4.35
C ARG A 99 -7.23 -11.68 -5.64
N ASN A 100 -6.09 -11.02 -5.79
CA ASN A 100 -5.76 -10.33 -7.03
C ASN A 100 -5.25 -11.28 -8.13
N GLN A 101 -4.40 -12.25 -7.75
CA GLN A 101 -3.66 -13.05 -8.72
C GLN A 101 -3.93 -14.56 -8.62
N GLY A 102 -4.44 -15.07 -7.48
CA GLY A 102 -4.82 -16.47 -7.28
C GLY A 102 -3.94 -17.48 -8.03
N PHE A 103 -4.55 -18.51 -8.61
CA PHE A 103 -3.92 -19.40 -9.59
C PHE A 103 -4.10 -18.91 -11.04
N ARG A 104 -4.66 -17.71 -11.26
CA ARG A 104 -5.15 -17.24 -12.56
C ARG A 104 -4.55 -15.88 -12.90
N PHE A 105 -3.22 -15.81 -12.88
CA PHE A 105 -2.49 -14.62 -13.28
C PHE A 105 -2.84 -14.23 -14.72
N ALA A 106 -3.54 -13.10 -14.90
CA ALA A 106 -3.96 -12.58 -16.20
C ALA A 106 -3.01 -11.51 -16.77
N GLY A 107 -1.73 -11.52 -16.34
CA GLY A 107 -0.76 -10.51 -16.79
C GLY A 107 -0.89 -9.13 -16.12
N LYS A 108 -1.80 -8.97 -15.16
CA LYS A 108 -2.03 -7.70 -14.43
C LYS A 108 -1.16 -7.63 -13.17
N PRO A 109 -0.39 -6.54 -12.95
CA PRO A 109 0.50 -6.43 -11.80
C PRO A 109 -0.24 -6.31 -10.46
N CYS A 110 0.39 -6.82 -9.40
CA CYS A 110 -0.07 -6.73 -8.02
C CYS A 110 1.02 -6.06 -7.17
N VAL A 111 0.84 -4.79 -6.81
CA VAL A 111 1.84 -4.05 -6.04
C VAL A 111 1.41 -3.95 -4.58
N VAL A 112 2.13 -4.65 -3.72
CA VAL A 112 1.96 -4.53 -2.26
C VAL A 112 2.84 -3.41 -1.71
N LEU A 113 2.21 -2.43 -1.04
CA LEU A 113 2.83 -1.35 -0.29
C LEU A 113 2.91 -1.73 1.20
N ILE A 114 4.10 -1.66 1.79
CA ILE A 114 4.33 -2.05 3.20
C ILE A 114 5.29 -1.07 3.89
N ASP A 115 5.25 -1.03 5.21
CA ASP A 115 6.21 -0.23 5.98
C ASP A 115 7.63 -0.81 5.85
N PRO A 116 8.68 0.02 5.65
CA PRO A 116 10.06 -0.44 5.56
C PRO A 116 10.52 -1.27 6.75
N MET A 117 9.96 -1.03 7.94
CA MET A 117 10.28 -1.80 9.16
C MET A 117 9.92 -3.29 9.03
N TYR A 118 8.86 -3.62 8.30
CA TYR A 118 8.39 -5.00 8.12
C TYR A 118 8.78 -5.60 6.76
N ALA A 119 9.04 -4.76 5.76
CA ALA A 119 9.33 -5.17 4.40
C ALA A 119 10.42 -6.24 4.31
N ARG A 120 11.58 -6.00 4.96
CA ARG A 120 12.69 -6.95 4.93
C ARG A 120 12.32 -8.28 5.57
N ARG A 121 11.68 -8.26 6.74
CA ARG A 121 11.29 -9.49 7.46
C ARG A 121 10.26 -10.30 6.67
N LEU A 122 9.34 -9.63 5.99
CA LEU A 122 8.29 -10.29 5.24
C LEU A 122 8.80 -10.92 3.93
N VAL A 123 9.76 -10.27 3.25
CA VAL A 123 10.36 -10.82 2.02
C VAL A 123 11.26 -12.03 2.30
N HIS A 124 11.92 -12.05 3.47
CA HIS A 124 12.82 -13.14 3.86
C HIS A 124 12.16 -14.16 4.79
N SER A 125 10.84 -14.09 4.97
CA SER A 125 10.11 -15.12 5.71
C SER A 125 9.45 -16.08 4.75
N ASP A 126 9.35 -17.34 5.14
CA ASP A 126 8.59 -18.37 4.41
C ASP A 126 7.07 -18.22 4.64
N LEU A 127 6.62 -17.06 5.13
CA LEU A 127 5.22 -16.79 5.46
C LEU A 127 4.40 -16.37 4.24
N LEU A 128 5.05 -15.88 3.18
CA LEU A 128 4.36 -15.52 1.94
C LEU A 128 4.24 -16.74 1.02
N ARG A 129 3.02 -17.01 0.57
CA ARG A 129 2.75 -18.07 -0.42
C ARG A 129 3.25 -17.71 -1.81
N TYR A 130 3.40 -16.42 -2.08
CA TYR A 130 3.84 -15.87 -3.35
C TYR A 130 5.15 -15.13 -3.11
N VAL A 131 6.21 -15.43 -3.87
CA VAL A 131 7.50 -14.75 -3.75
C VAL A 131 7.37 -13.34 -4.33
N PRO A 132 7.42 -12.27 -3.53
CA PRO A 132 7.31 -10.93 -4.06
C PRO A 132 8.66 -10.49 -4.65
N THR A 133 8.68 -9.93 -5.85
CA THR A 133 9.87 -9.22 -6.36
C THR A 133 10.03 -7.90 -5.60
N PRO A 134 11.13 -7.68 -4.87
CA PRO A 134 11.30 -6.45 -4.13
C PRO A 134 11.97 -5.38 -4.99
N TRP A 135 11.36 -4.19 -5.08
CA TRP A 135 11.84 -3.11 -5.96
C TRP A 135 12.43 -1.90 -5.21
N SER A 136 12.36 -1.88 -3.87
CA SER A 136 12.68 -0.69 -3.05
C SER A 136 13.77 -0.91 -1.99
N PHE A 137 14.54 -2.00 -2.05
CA PHE A 137 15.65 -2.18 -1.13
C PHE A 137 16.88 -1.46 -1.69
N HIS A 138 17.39 -0.47 -0.96
CA HIS A 138 18.64 0.23 -1.30
C HIS A 138 19.90 -0.65 -1.27
N ASN A 139 19.77 -1.96 -1.07
CA ASN A 139 20.74 -3.00 -1.38
C ASN A 139 19.97 -4.32 -1.52
N PRO A 140 19.78 -4.87 -2.73
CA PRO A 140 19.22 -6.21 -2.84
C PRO A 140 20.24 -7.21 -2.24
N PRO A 141 19.82 -8.07 -1.28
CA PRO A 141 20.64 -9.22 -0.94
C PRO A 141 20.82 -10.07 -2.21
N GLN A 142 22.07 -10.41 -2.50
CA GLN A 142 22.41 -11.33 -3.57
C GLN A 142 21.64 -12.64 -3.36
N GLN A 143 21.05 -13.13 -4.45
CA GLN A 143 20.18 -14.32 -4.52
C GLN A 143 18.71 -14.10 -4.13
N THR A 144 17.99 -13.31 -4.91
CA THR A 144 16.54 -13.51 -5.09
C THR A 144 16.33 -14.07 -6.49
N LEU A 145 15.76 -15.28 -6.59
CA LEU A 145 15.23 -15.82 -7.85
C LEU A 145 14.28 -14.78 -8.47
N THR A 146 14.73 -14.15 -9.55
CA THR A 146 13.96 -13.19 -10.34
C THR A 146 12.91 -13.93 -11.16
N LEU A 147 11.74 -14.20 -10.57
CA LEU A 147 10.54 -14.55 -11.32
C LEU A 147 9.96 -13.26 -11.93
N HIS A 148 10.39 -12.96 -13.17
CA HIS A 148 9.87 -12.00 -14.15
C HIS A 148 10.42 -10.55 -14.19
N GLY A 149 10.80 -10.16 -15.43
CA GLY A 149 10.44 -8.93 -16.16
C GLY A 149 10.89 -7.54 -15.66
N PRO A 150 11.15 -6.57 -16.55
CA PRO A 150 11.29 -5.17 -16.16
C PRO A 150 9.96 -4.63 -15.59
N MET A 151 10.03 -3.69 -14.64
CA MET A 151 8.83 -3.02 -14.08
C MET A 151 7.91 -2.52 -15.20
N THR A 152 6.62 -2.77 -15.06
CA THR A 152 5.57 -2.19 -15.92
C THR A 152 5.57 -0.66 -15.81
N ALA A 153 4.94 0.03 -16.76
CA ALA A 153 4.82 1.49 -16.74
C ALA A 153 4.12 1.99 -15.46
N MET A 154 3.06 1.30 -15.02
CA MET A 154 2.34 1.61 -13.79
C MET A 154 3.22 1.44 -12.56
N GLU A 155 3.98 0.34 -12.47
CA GLU A 155 4.90 0.11 -11.33
C GLU A 155 5.99 1.18 -11.23
N ARG A 156 6.58 1.58 -12.37
CA ARG A 156 7.58 2.66 -12.41
C ARG A 156 6.96 3.98 -11.94
N ARG A 157 5.79 4.31 -12.48
CA ARG A 157 5.09 5.55 -12.15
C ARG A 157 4.65 5.60 -10.69
N LEU A 158 4.16 4.49 -10.15
CA LEU A 158 3.88 4.36 -8.72
C LEU A 158 5.15 4.57 -7.89
N SER A 159 6.28 3.96 -8.27
CA SER A 159 7.56 4.16 -7.57
C SER A 159 8.01 5.63 -7.58
N GLU A 160 7.88 6.31 -8.72
CA GLU A 160 8.15 7.75 -8.84
C GLU A 160 7.25 8.57 -7.92
N LEU A 161 5.94 8.35 -7.95
CA LEU A 161 4.98 9.07 -7.11
C LEU A 161 5.20 8.81 -5.62
N LEU A 162 5.57 7.59 -5.22
CA LEU A 162 5.89 7.25 -3.83
C LEU A 162 7.17 7.92 -3.35
N THR A 163 8.23 7.89 -4.17
CA THR A 163 9.52 8.52 -3.87
C THR A 163 9.36 10.03 -3.72
N ASN A 164 8.52 10.59 -4.58
CA ASN A 164 8.30 12.01 -4.65
C ASN A 164 7.09 12.51 -3.87
N ALA A 165 6.37 11.67 -3.12
CA ALA A 165 5.11 12.08 -2.48
C ALA A 165 5.24 13.31 -1.58
N ARG A 166 6.44 13.57 -1.03
CA ARG A 166 6.77 14.80 -0.29
C ARG A 166 7.32 15.94 -1.15
N ASN A 167 8.04 15.63 -2.23
CA ASN A 167 8.76 16.60 -3.06
C ASN A 167 7.95 17.11 -4.27
N PHE A 168 7.05 16.29 -4.83
CA PHE A 168 6.27 16.61 -6.03
C PHE A 168 5.09 17.56 -5.79
N GLY A 169 4.91 18.06 -4.56
CA GLY A 169 3.69 18.81 -4.24
C GLY A 169 2.43 17.97 -4.46
N MET A 170 2.51 16.64 -4.31
CA MET A 170 1.35 15.75 -4.13
C MET A 170 0.53 16.12 -2.88
N SER A 171 1.09 16.98 -2.02
CA SER A 171 0.44 17.67 -0.91
C SER A 171 0.00 19.10 -1.24
N ALA A 172 0.54 19.71 -2.28
CA ALA A 172 0.32 21.09 -2.67
C ALA A 172 -0.26 21.12 -4.09
N LYS A 173 0.51 21.53 -5.11
CA LYS A 173 -0.02 21.81 -6.45
C LYS A 173 -0.65 20.60 -7.16
N GLY A 174 -0.05 19.41 -7.05
CA GLY A 174 -0.56 18.19 -7.70
C GLY A 174 -1.63 17.46 -6.89
N GLY A 175 -1.56 17.57 -5.56
CA GLY A 175 -2.51 16.91 -4.65
C GLY A 175 -3.83 17.63 -4.48
N MET A 176 -3.81 18.96 -4.48
CA MET A 176 -5.00 19.77 -4.19
C MET A 176 -6.15 19.48 -5.15
N PRO A 177 -5.98 19.51 -6.49
CA PRO A 177 -7.10 19.24 -7.41
C PRO A 177 -7.74 17.88 -7.18
N ILE A 178 -6.92 16.84 -6.96
CA ILE A 178 -7.39 15.47 -6.69
C ILE A 178 -8.08 15.42 -5.33
N GLY A 179 -7.44 15.96 -4.29
CA GLY A 179 -7.86 15.89 -2.91
C GLY A 179 -9.21 16.56 -2.63
N PHE A 180 -9.52 17.66 -3.31
CA PHE A 180 -10.81 18.34 -3.17
C PHE A 180 -11.95 17.63 -3.92
N ASN A 181 -11.61 16.82 -4.93
CA ASN A 181 -12.57 15.99 -5.65
C ASN A 181 -12.81 14.62 -5.00
N LEU A 182 -12.07 14.28 -3.94
CA LEU A 182 -12.29 13.03 -3.21
C LEU A 182 -13.67 13.02 -2.52
N PRO A 183 -14.23 11.81 -2.28
CA PRO A 183 -15.38 11.63 -1.40
C PRO A 183 -15.20 12.31 -0.04
N GLU A 184 -16.29 12.76 0.58
CA GLU A 184 -16.29 13.61 1.77
C GLU A 184 -15.35 13.12 2.88
N LYS A 185 -15.44 11.83 3.24
CA LYS A 185 -14.59 11.23 4.27
C LYS A 185 -13.10 11.34 3.94
N GLN A 186 -12.72 11.06 2.70
CA GLN A 186 -11.32 11.10 2.25
C GLN A 186 -10.82 12.54 2.14
N ARG A 187 -11.66 13.45 1.64
CA ARG A 187 -11.37 14.88 1.59
C ARG A 187 -11.12 15.47 2.97
N THR A 188 -11.94 15.13 3.97
CA THR A 188 -11.70 15.55 5.37
C THR A 188 -10.36 15.06 5.88
N MET A 189 -10.03 13.77 5.65
CA MET A 189 -8.72 13.21 6.02
C MET A 189 -7.55 13.94 5.33
N TYR A 190 -7.75 14.41 4.10
CA TYR A 190 -6.76 15.15 3.35
C TYR A 190 -6.57 16.56 3.91
N ILE A 191 -7.66 17.28 4.20
CA ILE A 191 -7.62 18.60 4.84
C ILE A 191 -6.92 18.52 6.20
N ASP A 192 -7.25 17.52 7.03
CA ASP A 192 -6.57 17.28 8.31
C ASP A 192 -5.08 17.02 8.13
N TRP A 193 -4.71 16.35 7.04
CA TRP A 193 -3.31 16.11 6.70
C TRP A 193 -2.59 17.41 6.29
N LEU A 194 -3.22 18.27 5.47
CA LEU A 194 -2.68 19.58 5.09
C LEU A 194 -2.42 20.45 6.32
N ASN A 195 -3.42 20.56 7.19
CA ASN A 195 -3.35 21.35 8.41
C ASN A 195 -2.22 20.87 9.34
N ARG A 196 -2.09 19.56 9.56
CA ARG A 196 -1.03 18.98 10.39
C ARG A 196 0.38 19.20 9.85
N ASN A 197 0.52 19.38 8.53
CA ASN A 197 1.82 19.55 7.87
C ASN A 197 2.09 21.02 7.48
N ASN A 198 1.31 21.98 7.97
CA ASN A 198 1.44 23.41 7.67
C ASN A 198 1.52 23.71 6.17
N VAL A 199 0.80 22.94 5.34
CA VAL A 199 0.77 23.16 3.89
C VAL A 199 -0.20 24.30 3.60
N VAL A 200 0.35 25.48 3.34
CA VAL A 200 -0.45 26.70 3.14
C VAL A 200 -1.11 26.68 1.76
N TYR A 201 -2.44 26.75 1.76
CA TYR A 201 -3.27 26.96 0.58
C TYR A 201 -3.22 28.44 0.15
N LYS A 202 -2.15 28.86 -0.53
CA LYS A 202 -2.12 30.17 -1.21
C LYS A 202 -2.62 29.96 -2.64
N HIS A 203 -3.80 30.49 -2.95
CA HIS A 203 -4.51 30.51 -4.24
C HIS A 203 -5.49 29.36 -4.47
N LEU A 204 -6.75 29.62 -4.12
CA LEU A 204 -7.98 29.18 -4.80
C LEU A 204 -9.18 29.89 -4.12
N LEU A 205 -9.04 31.22 -3.99
CA LEU A 205 -10.14 32.19 -3.97
C LEU A 205 -9.97 33.02 -5.24
#